data_AF-A0AAU0QLI0-F1
#
_entry.id   AF-A0AAU0QLI0-F1
#
_cell.length_a   1.000
_cell.length_b   1.000
_cell.length_c   1.000
_cell.angle_alpha   90.00
_cell.angle_beta   90.00
_cell.angle_gamma   90.00
#
_symmetry.space_group_name_H-M   'P 1'
#
loop_
_entity.id
_entity.type
_entity.pdbx_description
1 polymer ?
#
loop_
_entity_poly.entity_id
_entity_poly.type
_entity_poly.pdbx_seq_one_letter_code
_entity_poly.pdbx_strand_id
1 'polypeptide(L)'
;MQVTIFFLVLVAAGCAYAAETTRPPVSDTALEDALNDKRFIQRQLKCALGEGPCDPIGKRLKTLAPLVLRGACPQCSPQETKQIQRTLSYVQRNYPQQWAKIVRQYAG
;
A
#
# COMPACT_ATOMS: atom_id res chain seq x y z
N MET A 1 43.15 -35.88 -20.00
CA MET A 1 44.19 -34.96 -20.53
C MET A 1 43.73 -34.61 -21.94
N GLN A 2 43.19 -33.44 -22.22
CA GLN A 2 43.88 -32.16 -22.24
C GLN A 2 43.03 -31.03 -21.64
N VAL A 3 43.71 -30.16 -20.90
CA VAL A 3 43.24 -28.91 -20.32
C VAL A 3 43.78 -27.78 -21.19
N THR A 4 42.91 -26.91 -21.71
CA THR A 4 43.21 -25.54 -22.16
C THR A 4 41.86 -24.79 -22.14
N ILE A 5 41.48 -24.05 -21.09
CA ILE A 5 41.94 -22.72 -20.63
C ILE A 5 41.44 -21.57 -21.54
N PHE A 6 40.47 -20.83 -20.98
CA PHE A 6 40.20 -19.38 -21.08
C PHE A 6 39.24 -18.81 -22.14
N PHE A 7 38.56 -17.74 -21.69
CA PHE A 7 37.58 -16.86 -22.34
C PHE A 7 36.17 -17.49 -22.53
N LEU A 8 35.06 -16.98 -21.97
CA LEU A 8 34.75 -15.67 -21.43
C LEU A 8 33.58 -15.79 -20.45
N VAL A 9 33.72 -15.04 -19.37
CA VAL A 9 32.65 -14.47 -18.55
C VAL A 9 31.51 -13.96 -19.43
N LEU A 10 30.30 -14.48 -19.21
CA LEU A 10 29.06 -13.74 -19.43
C LEU A 10 28.22 -13.82 -18.17
N VAL A 11 28.63 -12.97 -17.21
CA VAL A 11 27.73 -12.38 -16.23
C VAL A 11 26.75 -11.49 -17.00
N ALA A 12 25.45 -11.73 -16.82
CA ALA A 12 24.33 -10.79 -16.90
C ALA A 12 23.10 -11.58 -17.40
N ALA A 13 21.95 -11.56 -16.76
CA ALA A 13 21.48 -10.75 -15.67
C ALA A 13 20.51 -11.62 -14.87
N GLY A 14 20.70 -11.69 -13.55
CA GLY A 14 19.55 -11.91 -12.71
C GLY A 14 18.58 -10.79 -13.05
N CYS A 15 17.43 -11.12 -13.63
CA CYS A 15 16.34 -10.19 -13.75
C CYS A 15 15.97 -9.81 -12.31
N ALA A 16 16.57 -8.76 -11.79
CA ALA A 16 15.95 -7.92 -10.80
C ALA A 16 14.69 -7.41 -11.50
N TYR A 17 13.62 -8.20 -11.43
CA TYR A 17 12.28 -7.69 -11.61
C TYR A 17 12.08 -6.71 -10.44
N ALA A 18 12.57 -5.48 -10.63
CA ALA A 18 11.92 -4.34 -10.03
C ALA A 18 10.47 -4.45 -10.53
N ALA A 19 9.60 -4.98 -9.67
CA ALA A 19 8.17 -5.02 -9.92
C ALA A 19 7.70 -3.57 -9.90
N GLU A 20 7.96 -2.85 -10.98
CA GLU A 20 7.43 -1.54 -11.24
C GLU A 20 5.96 -1.77 -11.55
N THR A 21 5.19 -1.82 -10.47
CA THR A 21 3.74 -1.88 -10.53
C THR A 21 3.28 -0.60 -11.23
N THR A 22 3.04 -0.67 -12.54
CA THR A 22 2.36 0.36 -13.31
C THR A 22 0.92 0.42 -12.81
N ARG A 23 0.71 1.12 -11.70
CA ARG A 23 -0.61 1.34 -11.10
C ARG A 23 -1.19 2.59 -11.74
N PRO A 24 -2.47 2.59 -12.15
CA PRO A 24 -3.09 3.81 -12.64
C PRO A 24 -3.06 4.85 -11.53
N PRO A 25 -2.62 6.09 -11.81
CA PRO A 25 -2.62 7.16 -10.83
C PRO A 25 -4.06 7.45 -10.39
N VAL A 26 -4.26 7.65 -9.08
CA VAL A 26 -5.55 8.05 -8.53
C VAL A 26 -5.59 9.57 -8.50
N SER A 27 -6.58 10.21 -9.11
CA SER A 27 -6.76 11.66 -9.01
C SER A 27 -7.24 12.06 -7.62
N ASP A 28 -7.00 13.32 -7.23
CA ASP A 28 -7.48 13.84 -5.95
C ASP A 28 -9.02 13.84 -5.87
N THR A 29 -9.71 14.06 -6.99
CA THR A 29 -11.18 13.98 -7.09
C THR A 29 -11.69 12.56 -6.85
N ALA A 30 -11.08 11.56 -7.50
CA ALA A 30 -11.47 10.16 -7.32
C ALA A 30 -11.24 9.69 -5.87
N LEU A 31 -10.19 10.19 -5.22
CA LEU A 31 -9.97 9.95 -3.79
C LEU A 31 -11.09 10.56 -2.95
N GLU A 32 -11.46 11.82 -3.20
CA GLU A 32 -12.54 12.49 -2.48
C GLU A 32 -13.88 11.77 -2.63
N ASP A 33 -14.23 11.38 -3.85
CA ASP A 33 -15.46 10.63 -4.14
C ASP A 33 -15.47 9.30 -3.37
N ALA A 34 -14.35 8.59 -3.35
CA ALA A 34 -14.21 7.33 -2.60
C ALA A 34 -14.30 7.53 -1.08
N LEU A 35 -13.73 8.61 -0.53
CA LEU A 35 -13.84 8.93 0.90
C LEU A 35 -15.28 9.32 1.27
N ASN A 36 -15.98 10.02 0.39
CA ASN A 36 -17.36 10.47 0.59
C ASN A 36 -18.39 9.35 0.38
N ASP A 37 -18.07 8.30 -0.37
CA ASP A 37 -18.88 7.08 -0.44
C ASP A 37 -18.79 6.31 0.89
N LYS A 38 -19.79 6.54 1.75
CA LYS A 38 -19.97 5.86 3.04
C LYS A 38 -19.93 4.33 2.92
N ARG A 39 -20.51 3.77 1.86
CA ARG A 39 -20.54 2.33 1.65
C ARG A 39 -19.14 1.83 1.30
N PHE A 40 -18.39 2.57 0.48
CA PHE A 40 -17.00 2.23 0.14
C PHE A 40 -16.11 2.29 1.36
N ILE A 41 -16.06 3.41 2.08
CA ILE A 41 -15.16 3.56 3.22
C ILE A 41 -15.46 2.55 4.33
N GLN A 42 -16.73 2.25 4.61
CA GLN A 42 -17.08 1.21 5.58
C GLN A 42 -16.60 -0.18 5.17
N ARG A 43 -16.65 -0.54 3.88
CA ARG A 43 -16.09 -1.81 3.39
C ARG A 43 -14.58 -1.84 3.59
N GLN A 44 -13.88 -0.75 3.28
CA GLN A 44 -12.43 -0.66 3.46
C GLN A 44 -12.02 -0.74 4.93
N LEU A 45 -12.76 -0.06 5.83
CA LEU A 45 -12.53 -0.14 7.28
C LEU A 45 -12.75 -1.57 7.81
N LYS A 46 -13.83 -2.25 7.38
CA LYS A 46 -14.07 -3.65 7.76
C LYS A 46 -12.95 -4.57 7.27
N CYS A 47 -12.49 -4.39 6.03
CA CYS A 47 -11.33 -5.13 5.50
C CYS A 47 -10.07 -4.89 6.36
N ALA A 48 -9.77 -3.63 6.69
CA ALA A 48 -8.63 -3.27 7.52
C ALA A 48 -8.71 -3.90 8.91
N LEU A 49 -9.90 -4.03 9.49
CA LEU A 49 -10.12 -4.68 10.78
C LEU A 49 -10.25 -6.21 10.71
N GLY A 50 -10.27 -6.79 9.51
CA GLY A 50 -10.56 -8.22 9.33
C GLY A 50 -12.02 -8.61 9.61
N GLU A 51 -12.91 -7.63 9.67
CA GLU A 51 -14.36 -7.80 9.91
C GLU A 51 -15.15 -8.01 8.59
N GLY A 52 -14.47 -8.13 7.44
CA GLY A 52 -15.11 -8.30 6.14
C GLY A 52 -14.15 -8.59 5.00
N PRO A 53 -14.68 -8.86 3.78
CA PRO A 53 -13.87 -9.16 2.62
C PRO A 53 -13.07 -7.94 2.17
N CYS A 54 -11.89 -8.20 1.61
CA CYS A 54 -11.00 -7.20 1.05
C CYS A 54 -10.98 -7.27 -0.48
N ASP A 55 -11.17 -6.12 -1.13
CA ASP A 55 -10.87 -5.95 -2.55
C ASP A 55 -9.36 -5.67 -2.74
N PRO A 56 -8.85 -5.58 -3.98
CA PRO A 56 -7.42 -5.33 -4.22
C PRO A 56 -6.91 -4.05 -3.53
N ILE A 57 -7.75 -3.02 -3.43
CA ILE A 57 -7.42 -1.74 -2.77
C ILE A 57 -7.25 -1.97 -1.26
N GLY A 58 -8.23 -2.59 -0.60
CA GLY A 58 -8.21 -2.88 0.82
C GLY A 58 -7.05 -3.80 1.22
N LYS A 59 -6.73 -4.81 0.39
CA LYS A 59 -5.55 -5.67 0.60
C LYS A 59 -4.26 -4.85 0.59
N ARG A 60 -4.11 -3.94 -0.37
CA ARG A 60 -2.94 -3.07 -0.45
C ARG A 60 -2.83 -2.14 0.76
N LEU A 61 -3.93 -1.48 1.13
CA LEU A 61 -3.98 -0.60 2.31
C LEU A 61 -3.62 -1.37 3.58
N LYS A 62 -4.11 -2.59 3.73
CA LYS A 62 -3.80 -3.48 4.86
C LYS A 62 -2.31 -3.83 4.93
N THR A 63 -1.67 -4.13 3.79
CA THR A 63 -0.22 -4.39 3.74
C THR A 63 0.61 -3.15 4.08
N LEU A 64 0.18 -1.96 3.64
CA LEU A 64 0.90 -0.71 3.86
C LEU A 64 0.63 -0.07 5.23
N ALA A 65 -0.50 -0.37 5.87
CA ALA A 65 -0.93 0.19 7.15
C ALA A 65 0.17 0.20 8.23
N PRO A 66 0.87 -0.91 8.55
CA PRO A 66 1.89 -0.90 9.59
C PRO A 66 3.10 -0.04 9.25
N LEU A 67 3.45 0.09 7.98
CA LEU A 67 4.56 0.95 7.54
C LEU A 67 4.15 2.43 7.68
N VAL A 68 3.00 2.78 7.12
CA VAL A 68 2.47 4.14 7.11
C VAL A 68 2.27 4.67 8.54
N LEU A 69 1.75 3.84 9.45
CA LEU A 69 1.54 4.23 10.85
C LEU A 69 2.86 4.45 11.63
N ARG A 70 3.95 3.81 11.20
CA ARG A 70 5.31 4.06 11.73
C ARG A 70 6.00 5.24 11.05
N GLY A 71 5.33 5.93 10.12
CA GLY A 71 5.86 7.10 9.42
C GLY A 71 6.67 6.79 8.17
N ALA A 72 6.64 5.55 7.65
CA ALA A 72 7.38 5.15 6.46
C ALA A 72 6.47 4.57 5.38
N CYS A 73 6.67 4.95 4.12
CA CYS A 73 6.15 4.18 2.99
C CYS A 73 7.16 4.14 1.85
N PRO A 74 8.10 3.19 1.84
CA PRO A 74 9.13 3.11 0.81
C PRO A 74 8.58 2.77 -0.58
N GLN A 75 7.35 2.26 -0.65
CA GLN A 75 6.68 1.86 -1.90
C GLN A 75 5.62 2.87 -2.37
N CYS A 76 5.52 4.03 -1.72
CA CYS A 76 4.55 5.07 -2.06
C CYS A 76 5.22 6.18 -2.88
N SER A 77 4.53 6.66 -3.91
CA SER A 77 4.90 7.92 -4.57
C SER A 77 4.63 9.13 -3.65
N PRO A 78 5.19 10.32 -3.95
CA PRO A 78 4.85 11.55 -3.22
C PRO A 78 3.34 11.86 -3.24
N GLN A 79 2.68 11.61 -4.37
CA GLN A 79 1.23 11.77 -4.49
C GLN A 79 0.49 10.76 -3.59
N GLU A 80 0.86 9.49 -3.62
CA GLU A 80 0.24 8.46 -2.78
C GLU A 80 0.44 8.78 -1.29
N THR A 81 1.60 9.32 -0.90
CA THR A 81 1.87 9.74 0.48
C THR A 81 0.92 10.83 0.94
N LYS A 82 0.70 11.87 0.12
CA LYS A 82 -0.26 12.94 0.40
C LYS A 82 -1.69 12.40 0.50
N GLN A 83 -2.06 11.49 -0.40
CA GLN A 83 -3.38 10.86 -0.42
C GLN A 83 -3.62 10.00 0.82
N ILE A 84 -2.62 9.22 1.23
CA ILE A 84 -2.64 8.43 2.46
C ILE A 84 -2.85 9.35 3.67
N GLN A 85 -2.05 10.41 3.82
CA GLN A 85 -2.20 11.36 4.92
C GLN A 85 -3.61 11.97 4.98
N ARG A 86 -4.18 12.28 3.82
CA ARG A 86 -5.56 12.77 3.70
C ARG A 86 -6.57 11.71 4.13
N THR A 87 -6.43 10.46 3.69
CA THR A 87 -7.28 9.34 4.09
C THR A 87 -7.21 9.09 5.59
N LEU A 88 -6.02 9.06 6.19
CA LEU A 88 -5.85 8.91 7.64
C LEU A 88 -6.55 10.04 8.39
N SER A 89 -6.33 11.28 7.98
CA SER A 89 -6.95 12.46 8.59
C SER A 89 -8.48 12.44 8.47
N TYR A 90 -9.02 11.89 7.37
CA TYR A 90 -10.46 11.72 7.16
C TYR A 90 -11.02 10.63 8.09
N VAL A 91 -10.37 9.47 8.16
CA VAL A 91 -10.80 8.34 9.00
C VAL A 91 -10.72 8.70 10.49
N GLN A 92 -9.66 9.40 10.92
CA GLN A 92 -9.54 9.89 12.30
C GLN A 92 -10.71 10.79 12.71
N ARG A 93 -11.10 11.72 11.83
CA ARG A 93 -12.16 12.69 12.12
C ARG A 93 -13.57 12.10 12.04
N ASN A 94 -13.83 11.24 11.06
CA ASN A 94 -15.17 10.73 10.77
C ASN A 94 -15.47 9.34 11.36
N TYR A 95 -14.43 8.55 11.64
CA TYR A 95 -14.54 7.15 12.09
C TYR A 95 -13.56 6.86 13.25
N PRO A 96 -13.61 7.63 14.37
CA PRO A 96 -12.61 7.56 15.44
C PRO A 96 -12.57 6.19 16.13
N GLN A 97 -13.69 5.48 16.23
CA GLN A 97 -13.74 4.15 16.83
C GLN A 97 -13.00 3.10 15.99
N GLN A 98 -13.24 3.11 14.67
CA GLN A 98 -12.56 2.23 13.73
C GLN A 98 -11.08 2.59 13.64
N TRP A 99 -10.75 3.89 13.65
CA TRP A 99 -9.37 4.37 13.71
C TRP A 99 -8.62 3.80 14.92
N ALA A 100 -9.19 3.90 16.12
CA ALA A 100 -8.56 3.38 17.33
C ALA A 100 -8.27 1.87 17.25
N LYS A 101 -9.21 1.09 16.68
CA LYS A 101 -9.00 -0.33 16.44
C LYS A 101 -7.88 -0.59 15.42
N ILE A 102 -7.84 0.15 14.32
CA ILE A 102 -6.78 0.03 13.29
C ILE A 102 -5.41 0.34 13.90
N VAL A 103 -5.27 1.44 14.64
CA VAL A 103 -4.01 1.80 15.29
C VAL A 103 -3.57 0.68 16.24
N ARG A 104 -4.48 0.18 17.08
CA ARG A 104 -4.19 -0.94 17.98
C ARG A 104 -3.73 -2.21 17.23
N GLN A 105 -4.27 -2.45 16.05
CA GLN A 105 -3.96 -3.64 15.26
C GLN A 105 -2.62 -3.55 14.52
N TYR A 106 -2.20 -2.36 14.07
CA TYR A 106 -1.07 -2.19 13.16
C TYR A 106 0.10 -1.36 13.71
N ALA A 107 -0.09 -0.59 14.79
CA ALA A 107 0.97 0.25 15.38
C ALA A 107 1.87 -0.50 16.38
N GLY A 108 1.61 -1.78 16.63
CA GLY A 108 2.44 -2.65 17.47
C GLY A 108 3.78 -3.00 16.85
#